data_AF-A0A957T223-F1
#
_entry.id   AF-A0A957T223-F1
#
_cell.length_a   1.000
_cell.length_b   1.000
_cell.length_c   1.000
_cell.angle_alpha   90.00
_cell.angle_beta   90.00
_cell.angle_gamma   90.00
#
_symmetry.space_group_name_H-M   'P 1'
#
loop_
_entity.id
_entity.type
_entity.pdbx_description
1 polymer ?
#
loop_
_entity_poly.entity_id
_entity_poly.type
_entity_poly.pdbx_seq_one_letter_code
_entity_poly.pdbx_strand_id
1 'polypeptide(L)'
;MLLDQDFDLLSEITDIETIARGTGVRIRQYLNQSYGQGRWRKLKGRAWIRIKRSGEVQYAELHWFEAHGIWRRDMKRKRPLKG
;
A
#
# COMPACT_ATOMS: atom_id res chain seq x y z
N MET A 1 0.42 11.99 -12.01
CA MET A 1 -0.86 12.23 -11.32
C MET A 1 -0.91 11.31 -10.11
N LEU A 2 -0.49 11.81 -8.95
CA LEU A 2 -0.56 11.08 -7.69
C LEU A 2 -2.04 10.84 -7.42
N LEU A 3 -2.48 9.58 -7.43
CA LEU A 3 -3.78 9.22 -6.90
C LEU A 3 -3.75 9.61 -5.43
N ASP A 4 -4.36 10.74 -5.09
CA ASP A 4 -4.72 11.01 -3.72
C ASP A 4 -5.47 9.77 -3.23
N GLN A 5 -4.97 9.14 -2.17
CA GLN A 5 -5.61 7.93 -1.66
C GLN A 5 -7.09 8.24 -1.40
N ASP A 6 -7.97 7.34 -1.82
CA ASP A 6 -9.42 7.48 -1.68
C ASP A 6 -9.90 7.35 -0.23
N PHE A 7 -8.97 7.26 0.73
CA PHE A 7 -9.22 7.04 2.13
C PHE A 7 -8.19 7.75 3.04
N ASP A 8 -8.58 7.96 4.30
CA ASP A 8 -7.70 8.33 5.40
C ASP A 8 -7.42 7.09 6.27
N LEU A 9 -6.20 6.96 6.81
CA LEU A 9 -5.91 6.00 7.88
C LEU A 9 -6.39 6.56 9.22
N LEU A 10 -7.15 5.74 9.96
CA LEU A 10 -7.65 6.07 11.30
C LEU A 10 -6.95 5.28 12.41
N SER A 11 -6.17 4.25 12.07
CA SER A 11 -5.42 3.43 13.02
C SER A 11 -4.03 3.11 12.50
N GLU A 12 -3.20 2.53 13.36
CA GLU A 12 -1.98 1.85 12.92
C GLU A 12 -2.31 0.69 11.98
N ILE A 13 -1.34 0.35 11.12
CA ILE A 13 -1.42 -0.82 10.24
C ILE A 13 -0.91 -2.04 11.02
N THR A 14 -1.78 -3.04 11.11
CA THR A 14 -1.56 -4.32 11.78
C THR A 14 -1.48 -5.45 10.75
N ASP A 15 -1.24 -6.69 11.19
CA ASP A 15 -1.16 -7.88 10.32
C ASP A 15 -0.21 -7.71 9.12
N ILE A 16 0.93 -7.07 9.34
CA ILE A 16 1.85 -6.74 8.25
C ILE A 16 2.54 -8.00 7.72
N GLU A 17 2.32 -8.30 6.45
CA GLU A 17 2.93 -9.42 5.75
C GLU A 17 3.67 -8.94 4.50
N THR A 18 4.82 -9.55 4.21
CA THR A 18 5.50 -9.32 2.92
C THR A 18 4.97 -10.28 1.86
N ILE A 19 4.42 -9.73 0.78
CA ILE A 19 3.90 -10.50 -0.37
C ILE A 19 5.03 -10.84 -1.35
N ALA A 20 5.92 -9.88 -1.61
CA ALA A 20 7.02 -10.06 -2.57
C ALA A 20 8.23 -9.23 -2.17
N ARG A 21 9.43 -9.67 -2.57
CA ARG A 21 10.71 -8.99 -2.31
C ARG A 21 11.59 -8.98 -3.56
N GLY A 22 12.39 -7.93 -3.71
CA GLY A 22 13.42 -7.85 -4.75
C GLY A 22 12.85 -8.03 -6.17
N THR A 23 13.38 -9.00 -6.91
CA THR A 23 12.96 -9.33 -8.29
C THR A 23 11.50 -9.80 -8.38
N GLY A 24 10.93 -10.34 -7.30
CA GLY A 24 9.51 -10.71 -7.25
C GLY A 24 8.55 -9.52 -7.26
N VAL A 25 9.05 -8.29 -7.03
CA VAL A 25 8.27 -7.06 -7.15
C VAL A 25 8.17 -6.68 -8.63
N ARG A 26 7.05 -7.07 -9.26
CA ARG A 26 6.84 -6.88 -10.71
C ARG A 26 7.04 -5.45 -11.22
N ILE A 27 6.70 -4.45 -10.40
CA ILE A 27 6.84 -3.03 -10.75
C ILE A 27 8.15 -2.39 -10.24
N ARG A 28 9.15 -3.19 -9.86
CA ARG A 28 10.42 -2.69 -9.27
C ARG A 28 11.10 -1.61 -10.12
N GLN A 29 11.08 -1.74 -11.45
CA GLN A 29 11.68 -0.76 -12.34
C GLN A 29 11.00 0.62 -12.23
N TYR A 30 9.67 0.64 -12.23
CA TYR A 30 8.88 1.86 -12.01
C TYR A 30 9.15 2.48 -10.63
N LEU A 31 9.23 1.65 -9.58
CA LEU A 31 9.52 2.12 -8.23
C LEU A 31 10.93 2.72 -8.12
N ASN A 32 11.92 2.08 -8.75
CA ASN A 32 13.28 2.61 -8.83
C ASN A 32 13.33 3.97 -9.55
N GLN A 33 12.60 4.10 -10.67
CA GLN A 33 12.56 5.33 -11.44
C GLN A 33 11.84 6.47 -10.72
N SER A 34 10.80 6.15 -9.94
CA SER A 34 9.96 7.15 -9.28
C SER A 34 10.49 7.58 -7.91
N TYR A 35 11.12 6.66 -7.18
CA TYR A 35 11.45 6.84 -5.76
C TYR A 35 12.90 6.54 -5.41
N GLY A 36 13.72 6.14 -6.39
CA GLY A 36 15.11 5.77 -6.19
C GLY A 36 15.32 4.27 -6.03
N GLN A 37 16.57 3.84 -6.23
CA GLN A 37 16.93 2.44 -6.15
C GLN A 37 16.73 1.89 -4.73
N GLY A 38 16.11 0.72 -4.64
CA GLY A 38 15.86 0.09 -3.35
C GLY A 38 15.65 -1.42 -3.42
N ARG A 39 15.89 -2.09 -2.28
CA ARG A 39 15.47 -3.48 -2.09
C ARG A 39 13.96 -3.51 -1.80
N TRP A 40 13.19 -3.26 -2.84
CA TRP A 40 11.73 -3.14 -2.76
C TRP A 40 11.07 -4.38 -2.17
N ARG A 41 10.08 -4.14 -1.33
CA ARG A 41 9.15 -5.12 -0.77
C ARG A 41 7.75 -4.67 -1.11
N LYS A 42 6.90 -5.60 -1.54
CA LYS A 42 5.45 -5.42 -1.57
C LYS A 42 4.89 -5.99 -0.28
N LEU A 43 4.14 -5.18 0.46
CA LEU A 43 3.54 -5.58 1.73
C LEU A 43 2.02 -5.47 1.65
N LYS A 44 1.35 -6.23 2.52
CA LYS A 44 -0.03 -5.99 2.91
C LYS A 44 -0.13 -5.87 4.43
N GLY A 45 -1.23 -5.32 4.89
CA GLY A 45 -1.61 -5.23 6.29
C GLY A 45 -3.06 -4.77 6.39
N ARG A 46 -3.55 -4.55 7.61
CA ARG A 46 -4.93 -4.13 7.85
C ARG A 46 -4.99 -2.92 8.77
N ALA A 47 -5.94 -2.03 8.50
CA ALA A 47 -6.19 -0.85 9.32
C ALA A 47 -7.64 -0.40 9.21
N TRP A 48 -8.09 0.37 10.21
CA TRP A 48 -9.28 1.17 10.09
C TRP A 48 -9.01 2.36 9.18
N ILE A 49 -9.91 2.57 8.23
CA ILE A 49 -9.84 3.67 7.28
C ILE A 49 -11.18 4.38 7.17
N ARG A 50 -11.15 5.63 6.71
CA ARG A 50 -12.34 6.40 6.31
C ARG A 50 -12.30 6.67 4.82
N ILE A 51 -13.34 6.30 4.09
CA ILE A 51 -13.44 6.59 2.65
C ILE A 51 -13.75 8.07 2.46
N LYS A 52 -12.88 8.81 1.78
CA LYS A 52 -12.99 10.28 1.66
C LYS A 52 -14.29 10.72 0.98
N ARG A 53 -14.76 9.97 -0.02
CA ARG A 53 -15.96 10.32 -0.79
C ARG A 53 -17.27 10.03 -0.06
N SER A 54 -17.35 8.95 0.71
CA SER A 54 -18.60 8.53 1.37
C SER A 54 -18.61 8.79 2.88
N GLY A 55 -17.45 9.05 3.49
CA GLY A 55 -17.29 9.14 4.94
C GLY A 55 -17.33 7.78 5.65
N GLU A 56 -17.53 6.68 4.93
CA GLU A 56 -17.70 5.34 5.51
C GLU A 56 -16.41 4.87 6.18
N VAL A 57 -16.53 4.37 7.40
CA VAL A 57 -15.42 3.77 8.15
C VAL A 57 -15.47 2.25 8.01
N GLN A 58 -14.34 1.64 7.62
CA GLN A 58 -14.25 0.19 7.48
C GLN A 58 -12.85 -0.33 7.84
N TYR A 59 -12.79 -1.61 8.24
CA TYR A 59 -11.53 -2.33 8.45
C TYR A 59 -11.10 -2.96 7.14
N ALA A 60 -9.96 -2.54 6.60
CA ALA A 60 -9.58 -2.85 5.22
C ALA A 60 -8.17 -3.41 5.11
N GLU A 61 -7.97 -4.33 4.15
CA GLU A 61 -6.66 -4.75 3.72
C GLU A 61 -6.02 -3.68 2.83
N LEU A 62 -4.81 -3.28 3.18
CA LEU A 62 -4.00 -2.28 2.50
C LEU A 62 -2.77 -2.95 1.90
N HIS A 63 -2.38 -2.55 0.69
CA HIS A 63 -1.18 -3.02 0.00
C HIS A 63 -0.29 -1.82 -0.31
N TRP A 64 1.02 -1.92 -0.11
CA TRP A 64 1.98 -0.86 -0.42
C TRP A 64 3.35 -1.42 -0.80
N PHE A 65 4.24 -0.51 -1.21
CA PHE A 65 5.65 -0.82 -1.45
C PHE A 65 6.55 -0.01 -0.52
N GLU A 66 7.66 -0.59 -0.09
CA GLU A 66 8.67 0.12 0.68
C GLU A 66 10.06 -0.45 0.39
N ALA A 67 11.10 0.30 0.72
CA ALA A 67 12.48 -0.16 0.68
C ALA A 67 13.27 0.44 1.85
N HIS A 68 14.47 -0.07 2.10
CA HIS A 68 15.33 0.52 3.13
C HIS A 68 15.59 2.01 2.84
N GLY A 69 15.37 2.88 3.83
CA GLY A 69 15.46 4.33 3.68
C GLY A 69 14.34 4.98 2.84
N ILE A 70 13.41 4.19 2.31
CA ILE A 70 12.25 4.65 1.53
C ILE A 70 10.97 4.17 2.20
N TRP A 71 10.25 5.11 2.82
CA TRP A 71 8.96 4.88 3.47
C TRP A 71 7.89 4.33 2.51
N ARG A 72 6.69 4.06 3.04
CA ARG A 72 5.57 3.46 2.30
C ARG A 72 5.19 4.30 1.06
N ARG A 73 5.13 3.65 -0.11
CA ARG A 73 4.76 4.21 -1.41
C ARG A 73 3.61 3.45 -2.04
N ASP A 74 2.87 4.15 -2.90
CA ASP A 74 1.77 3.64 -3.71
C ASP A 74 0.78 2.77 -2.94
N MET A 75 0.46 3.17 -1.71
CA MET A 75 -0.44 2.40 -0.88
C MET A 75 -1.87 2.44 -1.45
N LYS A 76 -2.56 1.30 -1.40
CA LYS A 76 -3.90 1.12 -1.93
C LYS A 76 -4.72 0.21 -1.03
N ARG A 77 -6.00 0.51 -0.89
CA ARG A 77 -6.96 -0.43 -0.30
C ARG A 77 -7.30 -1.52 -1.30
N LYS A 78 -7.29 -2.78 -0.87
CA LYS A 78 -7.82 -3.88 -1.67
C LYS A 78 -9.34 -3.98 -1.49
N ARG A 79 -10.08 -3.91 -2.61
CA ARG A 79 -11.51 -4.26 -2.64
C ARG A 79 -11.64 -5.78 -2.76
N PRO A 80 -12.43 -6.45 -1.90
CA PRO A 80 -12.80 -7.84 -2.14
C PRO A 80 -13.50 -7.93 -3.51
N LEU A 81 -13.18 -8.97 -4.28
CA LEU A 81 -13.99 -9.32 -5.44
C LEU A 81 -15.33 -9.79 -4.86
N LYS A 82 -16.40 -9.02 -5.04
CA LYS A 82 -17.74 -9.52 -4.77
C LYS A 82 -17.99 -10.63 -5.78
N GLY A 83 -18.12 -11.86 -5.30
CA GLY A 83 -18.66 -12.98 -6.07
C GLY A 83 -20.17 -12.84 -6.22
#